data_AF-A0A8X7S504-F1
#
_entry.id   AF-A0A8X7S504-F1
#
_cell.length_a   1.000
_cell.length_b   1.000
_cell.length_c   1.000
_cell.angle_alpha   90.00
_cell.angle_beta   90.00
_cell.angle_gamma   90.00
#
_symmetry.space_group_name_H-M   'P 1'
#
loop_
_entity.id
_entity.type
_entity.pdbx_description
1 polymer ?
#
loop_
_entity_poly.entity_id
_entity_poly.type
_entity_poly.pdbx_seq_one_letter_code
_entity_poly.pdbx_strand_id
1 'polypeptide(L)' 'MLPDDLVELILEHVPVKPLLRFMSISKEWKLTIDSQRFNDRHLIRRKQLRGPDVLILSLSSEEELVDDRIFGWGHQ' A
#
# COMPACT_ATOMS: atom_id res chain seq x y z
N MET A 1 -2.93 3.38 22.59
CA MET A 1 -2.50 3.82 21.25
C MET A 1 -1.49 2.81 20.74
N LEU A 2 -1.50 2.50 19.44
CA LEU A 2 -0.38 1.75 18.85
C LEU A 2 0.82 2.72 18.69
N PRO A 3 2.05 2.25 18.92
CA PRO A 3 3.26 2.96 18.52
C PRO A 3 3.32 3.17 17.00
N ASP A 4 3.81 4.33 16.57
CA ASP A 4 3.90 4.71 15.15
C ASP A 4 4.74 3.73 14.32
N ASP A 5 5.82 3.18 14.91
CA ASP A 5 6.68 2.19 14.26
C ASP A 5 5.92 0.90 13.90
N LEU A 6 4.95 0.50 14.74
CA LEU A 6 4.11 -0.66 14.46
C LEU A 6 3.09 -0.35 13.36
N VAL A 7 2.57 0.87 13.31
CA VAL A 7 1.68 1.31 12.22
C VAL A 7 2.43 1.29 10.90
N GLU A 8 3.64 1.86 10.84
CA GLU A 8 4.49 1.83 9.64
C GLU A 8 4.76 0.38 9.21
N LEU A 9 5.08 -0.51 10.15
CA LEU A 9 5.30 -1.94 9.85
C LEU A 9 4.05 -2.63 9.30
N ILE A 10 2.86 -2.33 9.83
CA ILE A 10 1.59 -2.87 9.33
C ILE A 10 1.33 -2.35 7.90
N LEU A 11 1.42 -1.03 7.69
CA LEU A 11 1.21 -0.41 6.38
C LEU A 11 2.15 -0.98 5.32
N GLU A 12 3.38 -1.33 5.70
CA GLU A 12 4.33 -1.93 4.77
C GLU A 12 3.96 -3.37 4.31
N HIS A 13 3.09 -4.06 5.04
CA HIS A 13 2.56 -5.37 4.62
C HIS A 13 1.29 -5.26 3.78
N VAL A 14 0.70 -4.06 3.71
CA VAL A 14 -0.52 -3.82 2.95
C VAL A 14 -0.17 -3.70 1.45
N PRO A 15 -0.95 -4.35 0.56
CA PRO A 15 -0.79 -4.15 -0.87
C PRO A 15 -1.06 -2.70 -1.30
N VAL A 16 -0.50 -2.29 -2.44
CA VAL A 16 -0.57 -0.90 -2.92
C VAL A 16 -2.02 -0.41 -3.04
N LYS A 17 -2.94 -1.22 -3.58
CA LYS A 17 -4.34 -0.81 -3.81
C LYS A 17 -5.07 -0.41 -2.50
N PRO A 18 -5.15 -1.26 -1.46
CA PRO A 18 -5.71 -0.83 -0.17
C PRO A 18 -4.94 0.31 0.50
N LEU A 19 -3.61 0.35 0.34
CA LEU A 19 -2.78 1.39 0.92
C LEU A 19 -3.13 2.79 0.37
N LEU A 20 -3.47 2.89 -0.91
CA LEU A 20 -3.96 4.16 -1.51
C LEU A 20 -5.29 4.60 -0.90
N ARG A 21 -6.19 3.68 -0.56
CA ARG A 21 -7.44 4.01 0.14
C ARG A 21 -7.14 4.56 1.55
N PHE A 22 -6.13 4.03 2.22
CA PHE A 22 -5.72 4.45 3.57
C PHE A 22 -5.22 5.90 3.64
N MET A 23 -4.65 6.42 2.55
CA MET A 23 -4.26 7.83 2.46
C MET A 23 -5.46 8.79 2.59
N SER A 24 -6.68 8.34 2.31
CA SER A 24 -7.90 9.16 2.46
C SER A 24 -8.47 9.17 3.89
N ILE A 25 -8.01 8.25 4.76
CA ILE A 25 -8.57 8.03 6.10
C ILE A 25 -7.95 9.00 7.12
N SER A 26 -6.66 9.29 6.98
CA SER A 26 -5.91 10.14 7.93
C SER A 26 -4.80 10.92 7.23
N LYS A 27 -4.61 12.18 7.65
CA LYS A 27 -3.49 13.02 7.20
C LYS A 27 -2.15 12.43 7.61
N GLU A 28 -2.08 11.82 8.79
CA GLU A 28 -0.87 11.17 9.30
C GLU A 28 -0.50 9.97 8.42
N TRP A 29 -1.49 9.13 8.09
CA TRP A 29 -1.27 7.97 7.22
C TRP A 29 -0.85 8.38 5.82
N LYS A 30 -1.44 9.45 5.28
CA LYS A 30 -1.01 10.03 4.02
C LYS A 30 0.48 10.43 4.07
N LEU A 31 0.90 11.18 5.09
CA LEU A 31 2.29 11.61 5.23
C LEU A 31 3.27 10.43 5.41
N THR A 32 2.87 9.40 6.16
CA THR A 32 3.67 8.18 6.32
C THR A 32 3.83 7.44 4.99
N ILE A 33 2.74 7.29 4.21
CA ILE A 33 2.75 6.58 2.92
C ILE A 33 3.50 7.38 1.84
N ASP A 34 3.39 8.71 1.82
CA ASP A 34 4.10 9.59 0.89
C ASP A 34 5.61 9.73 1.20
N SER A 35 6.06 9.25 2.38
CA SER A 35 7.46 9.33 2.78
C SER A 35 8.36 8.45 1.90
N GLN A 36 9.51 8.98 1.46
CA GLN A 36 10.50 8.22 0.71
C GLN A 36 10.99 7.00 1.50
N ARG A 37 11.22 7.16 2.81
CA ARG A 37 11.69 6.07 3.68
C ARG A 37 10.72 4.89 3.68
N PHE A 38 9.43 5.18 3.75
CA PHE A 38 8.38 4.17 3.71
C PHE A 38 8.35 3.47 2.34
N ASN A 39 8.38 4.25 1.25
CA ASN A 39 8.35 3.71 -0.11
C ASN A 39 9.54 2.78 -0.40
N ASP A 40 10.74 3.12 0.04
CA ASP A 40 11.93 2.28 -0.12
C ASP A 40 11.79 0.96 0.64
N ARG A 41 11.35 1.01 1.91
CA ARG A 41 11.14 -0.18 2.74
C ARG A 41 10.02 -1.06 2.17
N HIS A 42 8.91 -0.46 1.74
CA HIS A 42 7.79 -1.16 1.09
C HIS A 42 8.26 -1.87 -0.18
N LEU A 43 8.98 -1.17 -1.06
CA LEU A 43 9.50 -1.73 -2.31
C LEU A 43 10.45 -2.91 -2.06
N ILE A 44 11.38 -2.78 -1.12
CA ILE A 44 12.30 -3.85 -0.74
C ILE A 44 11.53 -5.07 -0.26
N ARG A 45 10.56 -4.89 0.65
CA ARG A 45 9.73 -5.98 1.17
C ARG A 45 8.94 -6.67 0.06
N ARG A 46 8.31 -5.91 -0.83
CA ARG A 46 7.56 -6.43 -1.99
C ARG A 46 8.45 -7.26 -2.93
N LYS A 47 9.70 -6.83 -3.14
CA LYS A 47 10.70 -7.58 -3.93
C LYS A 47 11.15 -8.87 -3.25
N GLN A 48 11.35 -8.83 -1.93
CA GLN A 48 11.80 -9.98 -1.14
C GLN A 48 10.73 -11.05 -0.99
N LEU A 49 9.47 -10.65 -0.83
CA LEU A 49 8.38 -11.59 -0.55
C LEU A 49 7.95 -12.45 -1.74
N ARG A 50 8.42 -12.19 -2.98
CA ARG A 50 8.18 -12.97 -4.24
C ARG A 50 6.78 -13.59 -4.45
N GLY A 51 5.75 -13.13 -3.73
CA GLY A 51 4.38 -13.63 -3.71
C GLY A 51 3.87 -14.00 -2.30
N PRO A 52 3.07 -13.13 -1.68
CA PRO A 52 1.85 -13.51 -0.95
C PRO A 52 0.71 -12.48 -1.10
N ASP A 53 0.89 -11.45 -1.93
CA ASP A 53 -0.12 -10.40 -2.15
C ASP A 53 -1.37 -10.91 -2.86
N VAL A 54 -1.24 -12.03 -3.58
CA VAL A 54 -2.34 -12.73 -4.26
C VAL A 54 -3.31 -13.37 -3.27
N LEU A 55 -2.83 -13.88 -2.13
CA LEU A 55 -3.68 -14.60 -1.18
C LEU A 55 -4.59 -13.65 -0.39
N ILE A 56 -4.08 -12.44 -0.06
CA ILE A 56 -4.89 -11.41 0.60
C ILE A 56 -5.89 -10.78 -0.38
N LEU A 57 -5.51 -10.60 -1.65
CA LEU A 57 -6.43 -10.11 -2.69
C LEU A 57 -7.53 -11.13 -3.03
N SER A 58 -7.22 -12.44 -3.07
CA SER A 58 -8.21 -13.47 -3.42
C SER A 58 -9.38 -13.53 -2.42
N LEU A 59 -9.15 -13.15 -1.15
CA LEU A 59 -10.20 -13.05 -0.13
C LEU A 59 -11.00 -11.74 -0.20
N SER A 60 -10.54 -10.75 -0.97
CA SER A 60 -11.23 -9.47 -1.20
C SER A 60 -11.74 -9.28 -2.63
N SER A 61 -11.54 -10.27 -3.51
CA SER A 61 -11.83 -10.18 -4.96
C SER A 61 -13.28 -10.46 -5.35
N GLU A 62 -14.22 -10.55 -4.41
CA GLU A 62 -15.63 -10.63 -4.80
C GLU A 62 -16.23 -9.26 -5.18
N GLU A 63 -15.50 -8.15 -4.94
CA GLU A 63 -15.92 -6.83 -5.39
C GLU A 63 -14.77 -6.07 -6.07
N GLU A 64 -15.09 -5.49 -7.24
CA GLU A 64 -14.37 -4.43 -7.95
C GLU A 64 -13.27 -4.78 -8.98
N LEU A 65 -13.77 -5.19 -10.17
CA LEU A 65 -13.17 -4.86 -11.46
C LEU A 65 -13.14 -3.33 -11.68
N VAL A 66 -12.17 -2.61 -11.11
CA VAL A 66 -11.97 -1.18 -11.40
C VAL A 66 -10.64 -0.96 -12.12
N ASP A 67 -10.79 -0.91 -13.44
CA ASP A 67 -10.07 -0.14 -14.46
C ASP A 67 -8.59 0.21 -14.18
N ASP A 68 -7.69 -0.51 -14.86
CA ASP A 68 -6.23 -0.28 -14.89
C ASP A 68 -5.80 1.06 -15.54
N ARG A 69 -6.73 1.96 -15.91
CA ARG A 69 -6.39 3.21 -16.63
C ARG A 69 -6.01 4.37 -15.73
N ILE A 70 -6.12 4.25 -14.41
CA ILE A 70 -5.82 5.37 -13.48
C ILE A 70 -4.33 5.44 -13.08
N PHE A 71 -3.53 4.38 -13.29
CA PHE A 71 -2.10 4.37 -12.90
C PHE A 71 -1.14 4.98 -13.94
N GLY A 72 -1.66 5.68 -14.95
CA GLY A 72 -0.86 6.49 -15.88
C GLY A 72 -0.34 7.75 -15.19
N TRP A 73 0.68 7.63 -14.35
CA TRP A 73 1.46 8.78 -13.91
C TRP A 73 2.14 9.37 -15.13
N GLY A 74 1.67 10.55 -15.53
CA GLY A 74 2.11 11.28 -16.70
C GLY A 74 3.62 11.54 -16.66
N HIS A 75 4.29 11.11 -17.72
CA HIS A 75 5.56 11.66 -18.15
C HIS A 75 5.40 13.15 -18.45
N GLN A 76 6.16 14.00 -17.77
CA GLN A 76 6.77 15.19 -18.35
C GLN A 76 8.09 15.47 -17.62
#